data_AF-A0A4U9HV70-F1
#
_entry.id   AF-A0A4U9HV70-F1
#
_cell.length_a   1.000
_cell.length_b   1.000
_cell.length_c   1.000
_cell.angle_alpha   90.00
_cell.angle_beta   90.00
_cell.angle_gamma   90.00
#
_symmetry.space_group_name_H-M   'P 1'
#
loop_
_entity.id
_entity.type
_entity.pdbx_description
1 polymer ?
#
loop_
_entity_poly.entity_id
_entity_poly.type
_entity_poly.pdbx_seq_one_letter_code
_entity_poly.pdbx_strand_id
1 'polypeptide(L)'
;MIDAAAALTGLQAGDGLEAGPCLFTREYRTLPMVWYVPPLSPIQSYADAGGLPQTDSILPAVESLRIPVQYLANMLSAGDTGPVLRALKRMMAMRHYKRSQTVEGVTDTRAIEEVGLSIEQVEEMYRYLAIANYEDRFVIPTSHREMARDAFPEKNGCGFTFGDGCHGSDTKFNLFNSSRIDAINITEVREHGEGD
;
A
#
# COMPACT_ATOMS: atom_id res chain seq x y z
N MET A 1 -1.24 -5.37 -2.29
CA MET A 1 0.03 -4.63 -1.98
C MET A 1 0.28 -4.43 -0.49
N ILE A 2 -0.73 -4.08 0.32
CA ILE A 2 -0.58 -3.97 1.78
C ILE A 2 -0.10 -5.30 2.39
N ASP A 3 -0.66 -6.43 1.95
CA ASP A 3 -0.24 -7.75 2.41
C ASP A 3 1.19 -8.14 2.01
N ALA A 4 1.68 -7.67 0.85
CA ALA A 4 3.07 -7.90 0.44
C ALA A 4 4.06 -7.09 1.29
N ALA A 5 3.70 -5.86 1.66
CA ALA A 5 4.47 -5.04 2.58
C ALA A 5 4.45 -5.64 4.00
N ALA A 6 3.32 -6.21 4.43
CA ALA A 6 3.19 -6.94 5.69
C ALA A 6 4.02 -8.24 5.70
N ALA A 7 4.00 -9.01 4.61
CA ALA A 7 4.81 -10.23 4.45
C ALA A 7 6.32 -9.93 4.46
N LEU A 8 6.74 -8.84 3.81
CA LEU A 8 8.13 -8.38 3.84
C LEU A 8 8.58 -7.91 5.24
N THR A 9 7.65 -7.55 6.13
CA THR A 9 7.95 -7.00 7.45
C THR A 9 7.65 -7.96 8.60
N GLY A 10 6.91 -9.05 8.36
CA GLY A 10 6.64 -10.13 9.32
C GLY A 10 5.55 -9.80 10.32
N LEU A 11 4.63 -8.89 10.00
CA LEU A 11 3.51 -8.58 10.88
C LEU A 11 2.37 -9.58 10.68
N GLN A 12 2.20 -10.50 11.64
CA GLN A 12 0.86 -10.93 12.01
C GLN A 12 0.17 -9.77 12.76
N ALA A 13 -1.15 -9.63 12.58
CA ALA A 13 -1.98 -8.54 13.10
C ALA A 13 -2.14 -8.51 14.65
N GLY A 14 -1.16 -8.98 15.42
CA GLY A 14 -1.24 -9.12 16.88
C GLY A 14 0.01 -8.79 17.69
N ASP A 15 1.19 -8.61 17.08
CA ASP A 15 2.42 -8.37 17.84
C ASP A 15 2.72 -6.87 17.99
N GLY A 16 2.81 -6.45 19.26
CA GLY A 16 3.05 -5.07 19.67
C GLY A 16 4.32 -4.47 19.08
N LEU A 17 4.13 -3.34 18.39
CA LEU A 17 4.98 -2.13 18.32
C LEU A 17 6.52 -2.21 18.18
N GLU A 18 7.17 -3.33 17.91
CA GLU A 18 8.66 -3.38 17.88
C GLU A 18 9.27 -3.36 16.47
N ALA A 19 8.52 -3.59 15.40
CA ALA A 19 9.11 -3.63 14.06
C ALA A 19 8.11 -3.26 12.95
N GLY A 20 7.52 -2.06 13.05
CA GLY A 20 6.62 -1.53 12.03
C GLY A 20 7.24 -1.51 10.63
N PRO A 21 6.41 -1.54 9.57
CA PRO A 21 6.86 -1.50 8.19
C PRO A 21 7.71 -0.26 7.91
N CYS A 22 8.53 -0.30 6.86
CA CYS A 22 9.31 0.85 6.36
C CYS A 22 8.37 2.04 6.13
N LEU A 23 8.27 2.90 7.14
CA LEU A 23 7.40 4.05 7.22
C LEU A 23 8.14 5.23 6.58
N PHE A 24 7.68 5.65 5.41
CA PHE A 24 8.05 6.97 4.91
C PHE A 24 7.66 7.98 5.98
N THR A 25 8.65 8.50 6.71
CA THR A 25 8.50 9.52 7.74
C THR A 25 7.83 9.14 9.08
N ARG A 26 8.40 8.17 9.82
CA ARG A 26 8.05 7.97 11.25
C ARG A 26 8.30 9.23 12.11
N GLU A 27 9.19 10.12 11.67
CA GLU A 27 9.56 11.36 12.37
C GLU A 27 8.43 12.40 12.45
N TYR A 28 7.59 12.54 11.41
CA TYR A 28 6.57 13.58 11.38
C TYR A 28 5.33 13.27 12.25
N ARG A 29 5.26 12.08 12.88
CA ARG A 29 4.16 11.66 13.78
C ARG A 29 2.76 11.83 13.18
N THR A 30 2.64 11.81 11.85
CA THR A 30 1.37 11.95 11.13
C THR A 30 0.65 10.62 10.88
N LEU A 31 1.24 9.50 11.31
CA LEU A 31 0.78 8.13 11.01
C LEU A 31 0.45 7.97 9.52
N PRO A 32 1.48 8.00 8.64
CA PRO A 32 1.27 7.98 7.21
C PRO A 32 0.60 6.65 6.77
N MET A 33 -0.38 6.78 5.89
CA MET A 33 -1.19 5.66 5.36
C MET A 33 -0.62 5.06 4.06
N VAL A 34 0.59 5.48 3.64
CA VAL A 34 1.28 5.00 2.43
C VAL A 34 2.66 4.48 2.81
N TRP A 35 2.95 3.25 2.42
CA TRP A 35 4.21 2.56 2.73
C TRP A 35 4.99 2.20 1.46
N TYR A 36 6.32 2.07 1.60
CA TYR A 36 7.21 1.79 0.49
C TYR A 36 8.07 0.55 0.75
N VAL A 37 8.28 -0.23 -0.31
CA VAL A 37 9.26 -1.32 -0.33
C VAL A 37 10.59 -0.73 -0.84
N PRO A 38 11.71 -0.90 -0.12
CA PRO A 38 13.00 -0.37 -0.55
C PRO A 38 13.48 -1.06 -1.84
N PRO A 39 14.12 -0.35 -2.78
CA PRO A 39 14.60 -0.95 -4.02
C PRO A 39 15.90 -1.76 -3.81
N LEU A 40 16.04 -2.86 -4.55
CA LEU A 40 17.32 -3.57 -4.66
C LEU A 40 18.24 -2.83 -5.64
N SER A 41 19.45 -2.47 -5.18
CA SER A 41 20.47 -1.86 -6.06
C SER A 41 21.37 -2.93 -6.71
N PRO A 42 21.92 -2.69 -7.91
CA PRO A 42 22.86 -3.62 -8.53
C PRO A 42 24.13 -3.83 -7.69
N ILE A 43 24.59 -5.08 -7.60
CA ILE A 43 25.83 -5.49 -6.90
C ILE A 43 27.01 -5.56 -7.89
N GLN A 44 26.79 -5.20 -9.17
CA GLN A 44 27.74 -5.40 -10.27
C GLN A 44 29.14 -4.83 -9.99
N SER A 45 29.22 -3.71 -9.28
CA SER A 45 30.51 -3.09 -8.88
C SER A 45 31.40 -4.01 -8.03
N TYR A 46 30.81 -4.91 -7.24
CA TYR A 46 31.55 -5.85 -6.38
C TYR A 46 31.90 -7.15 -7.11
N ALA A 47 31.03 -7.59 -8.04
CA ALA A 47 31.28 -8.74 -8.89
C ALA A 47 32.37 -8.46 -9.95
N ASP A 48 32.42 -7.22 -10.48
CA ASP A 48 33.45 -6.77 -11.43
C ASP A 48 34.85 -6.69 -10.79
N ALA A 49 34.93 -6.55 -9.46
CA ALA A 49 36.18 -6.50 -8.70
C ALA A 49 36.77 -7.90 -8.37
N GLY A 50 36.20 -8.98 -8.92
CA GLY A 50 36.72 -10.34 -8.73
C GLY A 50 36.42 -10.97 -7.36
N GLY A 51 35.59 -10.33 -6.55
CA GLY A 51 35.08 -10.91 -5.32
C GLY A 51 34.04 -11.99 -5.63
N LEU A 52 34.44 -13.25 -5.67
CA LEU A 52 33.51 -14.34 -5.35
C LEU A 52 32.93 -14.02 -3.96
N PRO A 53 31.62 -14.21 -3.71
CA PRO A 53 31.04 -13.93 -2.40
C PRO A 53 31.78 -14.77 -1.36
N GLN A 54 32.66 -14.12 -0.61
CA GLN A 54 33.54 -14.75 0.36
C GLN A 54 33.01 -14.40 1.74
N THR A 55 31.90 -15.04 2.09
CA THR A 55 31.37 -15.21 3.44
C THR A 55 30.37 -16.36 3.39
N ASP A 56 30.20 -17.11 4.47
CA ASP A 56 29.36 -18.31 4.63
C ASP A 56 27.85 -18.17 4.30
N SER A 57 27.45 -17.04 3.70
CA SER A 57 26.09 -16.71 3.29
C SER A 57 25.94 -16.82 1.77
N ILE A 58 24.99 -17.65 1.34
CA ILE A 58 24.58 -17.83 -0.07
C ILE A 58 24.06 -16.53 -0.71
N LEU A 59 23.65 -15.58 0.11
CA LEU A 59 23.18 -14.27 -0.34
C LEU A 59 24.34 -13.27 -0.43
N PRO A 60 24.41 -12.44 -1.49
CA PRO A 60 25.33 -11.32 -1.53
C PRO A 60 25.12 -10.43 -0.31
N ALA A 61 26.21 -10.00 0.32
CA ALA A 61 26.14 -9.11 1.47
C ALA A 61 25.33 -7.85 1.11
N VAL A 62 24.26 -7.58 1.85
CA VAL A 62 23.42 -6.38 1.66
C VAL A 62 24.24 -5.09 1.82
N GLU A 63 25.38 -5.18 2.50
CA GLU A 63 26.38 -4.13 2.66
C GLU A 63 27.15 -3.80 1.37
N SER A 64 27.17 -4.71 0.39
CA SER A 64 27.81 -4.51 -0.93
C SER A 64 26.93 -3.77 -1.95
N LEU A 65 25.72 -3.36 -1.54
CA LEU A 65 24.80 -2.59 -2.37
C LEU A 65 25.38 -1.20 -2.66
N ARG A 66 25.21 -0.73 -3.91
CA ARG A 66 25.70 0.57 -4.38
C ARG A 66 25.10 1.74 -3.59
N ILE A 67 23.83 1.63 -3.20
CA ILE A 67 23.12 2.67 -2.47
C ILE A 67 23.41 2.47 -0.98
N PRO A 68 23.92 3.48 -0.27
CA PRO A 68 24.17 3.36 1.16
C PRO A 68 22.86 3.10 1.90
N VAL A 69 22.80 2.02 2.67
CA VAL A 69 21.63 1.65 3.47
C VAL A 69 21.21 2.76 4.46
N GLN A 70 22.16 3.57 4.93
CA GLN A 70 21.87 4.72 5.78
C GLN A 70 20.97 5.77 5.08
N TYR A 71 21.13 5.95 3.76
CA TYR A 71 20.28 6.88 3.01
C TYR A 71 18.83 6.41 2.99
N LEU A 72 18.61 5.11 2.75
CA LEU A 72 17.29 4.50 2.78
C LEU A 72 16.68 4.55 4.19
N ALA A 73 17.49 4.33 5.22
CA ALA A 73 17.05 4.40 6.62
C ALA A 73 16.58 5.80 7.01
N ASN A 74 17.30 6.85 6.60
CA ASN A 74 16.91 8.24 6.86
C ASN A 74 15.57 8.58 6.19
N MET A 75 15.27 8.00 5.03
CA MET A 75 14.01 8.25 4.30
C MET A 75 12.83 7.40 4.82
N LEU A 76 13.07 6.15 5.20
CA LEU A 76 12.03 5.13 5.41
C LEU A 76 11.88 4.64 6.86
N SER A 77 12.74 5.04 7.78
CA SER A 77 12.72 4.51 9.14
C SER A 77 13.33 5.48 10.16
N ALA A 78 13.33 6.78 9.87
CA ALA A 78 13.87 7.83 10.73
C ALA A 78 15.34 7.56 11.16
N GLY A 79 16.12 6.95 10.27
CA GLY A 79 17.55 6.66 10.47
C GLY A 79 17.86 5.25 10.99
N ASP A 80 16.86 4.42 11.31
CA ASP A 80 17.07 3.04 11.74
C ASP A 80 17.31 2.09 10.55
N THR A 81 18.50 1.49 10.47
CA THR A 81 18.88 0.60 9.38
C THR A 81 18.32 -0.81 9.52
N GLY A 82 17.92 -1.24 10.73
CA GLY A 82 17.40 -2.58 11.02
C GLY A 82 16.24 -3.03 10.12
N PRO A 83 15.11 -2.29 10.05
CA PRO A 83 13.95 -2.69 9.24
C PRO A 83 14.26 -2.68 7.73
N VAL A 84 15.12 -1.77 7.28
CA VAL A 84 15.52 -1.67 5.87
C VAL A 84 16.39 -2.88 5.49
N LEU A 85 17.38 -3.24 6.30
CA LEU A 85 18.22 -4.42 6.08
C LEU A 85 17.40 -5.70 6.06
N ARG A 86 16.42 -5.84 6.97
CA ARG A 86 15.51 -7.00 6.99
C ARG A 86 14.70 -7.10 5.70
N ALA A 87 14.11 -6.00 5.22
CA ALA A 87 13.36 -5.98 3.97
C ALA A 87 14.23 -6.33 2.76
N LEU A 88 15.45 -5.78 2.69
CA LEU A 88 16.41 -6.08 1.61
C LEU A 88 16.84 -7.56 1.61
N LYS A 89 17.21 -8.11 2.77
CA LYS A 89 17.57 -9.53 2.93
C LYS A 89 16.44 -10.46 2.47
N ARG A 90 15.19 -10.17 2.84
CA ARG A 90 14.02 -10.98 2.46
C ARG A 90 13.76 -10.97 0.95
N MET A 91 13.89 -9.82 0.29
CA MET A 91 13.76 -9.77 -1.18
C MET A 91 14.89 -10.51 -1.90
N MET A 92 16.11 -10.47 -1.36
CA MET A 92 17.24 -11.22 -1.91
C MET A 92 17.07 -12.74 -1.70
N ALA A 93 16.59 -13.16 -0.53
CA ALA A 93 16.24 -14.55 -0.23
C ALA A 93 15.18 -15.10 -1.19
N MET A 94 14.09 -14.35 -1.41
CA MET A 94 13.05 -14.71 -2.38
C MET A 94 13.63 -14.89 -3.79
N ARG A 95 14.49 -13.96 -4.24
CA ARG A 95 15.12 -14.02 -5.55
C ARG A 95 16.06 -15.23 -5.69
N HIS A 96 16.83 -15.55 -4.65
CA HIS A 96 17.70 -16.72 -4.62
C HIS A 96 16.90 -18.02 -4.73
N TYR A 97 15.88 -18.16 -3.89
CA TYR A 97 15.00 -19.34 -3.88
C TYR A 97 14.32 -19.56 -5.24
N LYS A 98 13.70 -18.53 -5.81
CA LYS A 98 13.03 -18.64 -7.11
C LYS A 98 13.98 -18.90 -8.27
N ARG A 99 15.21 -18.40 -8.20
CA ARG A 99 16.26 -18.72 -9.16
C ARG A 99 16.64 -20.20 -9.09
N SER A 100 16.90 -20.74 -7.89
CA SER A 100 17.25 -22.17 -7.75
C SER A 100 16.11 -23.07 -8.26
N GLN A 101 14.86 -22.72 -7.94
CA GLN A 101 13.68 -23.44 -8.44
C GLN A 101 13.54 -23.38 -9.97
N THR A 102 13.74 -22.21 -10.59
CA THR A 102 13.48 -22.01 -12.03
C THR A 102 14.65 -22.42 -12.93
N VAL A 103 15.88 -22.20 -12.46
CA VAL A 103 17.10 -22.40 -13.26
C VAL A 103 17.73 -23.76 -12.97
N GLU A 104 17.88 -24.10 -11.69
CA GLU A 104 18.59 -25.33 -11.26
C GLU A 104 17.62 -26.51 -11.07
N GLY A 105 16.31 -26.23 -10.94
CA GLY A 105 15.30 -27.25 -10.66
C GLY A 105 15.40 -27.83 -9.25
N VAL A 106 16.14 -27.17 -8.35
CA VAL A 106 16.38 -27.60 -6.97
C VAL A 106 15.69 -26.64 -6.01
N THR A 107 15.11 -27.18 -4.94
CA THR A 107 14.51 -26.39 -3.86
C THR A 107 15.55 -26.10 -2.78
N ASP A 108 16.31 -25.01 -2.93
CA ASP A 108 17.27 -24.58 -1.92
C ASP A 108 16.63 -23.64 -0.89
N THR A 109 16.42 -24.14 0.33
CA THR A 109 15.78 -23.41 1.45
C THR A 109 16.74 -22.62 2.32
N ARG A 110 18.06 -22.76 2.13
CA ARG A 110 19.08 -22.18 3.02
C ARG A 110 18.95 -20.66 3.16
N ALA A 111 18.69 -19.96 2.05
CA ALA A 111 18.52 -18.51 2.04
C ALA A 111 17.22 -18.03 2.72
N ILE A 112 16.19 -18.88 2.75
CA ILE A 112 14.89 -18.59 3.37
C ILE A 112 14.98 -18.76 4.89
N GLU A 113 15.68 -19.82 5.32
CA GLU A 113 15.93 -20.13 6.73
C GLU A 113 16.75 -19.02 7.42
N GLU A 114 17.75 -18.44 6.71
CA GLU A 114 18.56 -17.33 7.22
C GLU A 114 17.73 -16.07 7.57
N VAL A 115 16.65 -15.82 6.81
CA VAL A 115 15.78 -14.63 7.01
C VAL A 115 14.53 -14.94 7.83
N GLY A 116 14.37 -16.17 8.29
CA GLY A 116 13.25 -16.64 9.10
C GLY A 116 11.89 -16.58 8.38
N LEU A 117 11.87 -16.86 7.07
CA LEU A 117 10.63 -16.98 6.30
C LEU A 117 10.23 -18.45 6.12
N SER A 118 8.95 -18.73 5.90
CA SER A 118 8.50 -20.06 5.45
C SER A 118 8.44 -20.13 3.92
N ILE A 119 8.42 -21.35 3.37
CA ILE A 119 8.26 -21.57 1.93
C ILE A 119 6.94 -20.97 1.45
N GLU A 120 5.85 -21.17 2.20
CA GLU A 120 4.51 -20.66 1.89
C GLU A 120 4.52 -19.12 1.82
N GLN A 121 5.16 -18.45 2.79
CA GLN A 121 5.30 -16.99 2.80
C GLN A 121 6.06 -16.49 1.57
N VAL A 122 7.10 -17.21 1.13
CA VAL A 122 7.90 -16.81 -0.04
C VAL A 122 7.10 -17.00 -1.35
N GLU A 123 6.29 -18.05 -1.44
CA GLU A 123 5.38 -18.26 -2.58
C GLU A 123 4.29 -17.18 -2.64
N GLU A 124 3.70 -16.80 -1.51
CA GLU A 124 2.75 -15.69 -1.44
C GLU A 124 3.40 -14.35 -1.80
N MET A 125 4.59 -14.07 -1.25
CA MET A 125 5.37 -12.89 -1.62
C MET A 125 5.63 -12.85 -3.13
N TYR A 126 5.98 -13.98 -3.74
CA TYR A 126 6.20 -14.06 -5.18
C TYR A 126 4.90 -13.82 -5.98
N ARG A 127 3.76 -14.36 -5.53
CA ARG A 127 2.45 -14.09 -6.14
C ARG A 127 2.14 -12.59 -6.13
N TYR A 128 2.32 -11.90 -5.00
CA TYR A 128 1.97 -10.49 -4.88
C TYR A 128 2.98 -9.54 -5.53
N LEU A 129 4.28 -9.86 -5.51
CA LEU A 129 5.33 -8.97 -6.00
C LEU A 129 5.71 -9.22 -7.47
N ALA A 130 5.75 -10.48 -7.91
CA ALA A 130 6.24 -10.84 -9.23
C ALA A 130 5.12 -11.11 -10.25
N ILE A 131 4.11 -11.90 -9.88
CA ILE A 131 2.97 -12.17 -10.76
C ILE A 131 2.03 -10.96 -10.79
N ALA A 132 1.70 -10.44 -9.61
CA ALA A 132 1.01 -9.17 -9.43
C ALA A 132 -0.29 -9.04 -10.25
N ASN A 133 -1.18 -10.04 -10.11
CA ASN A 133 -2.49 -10.01 -10.75
C ASN A 133 -3.31 -8.77 -10.35
N TYR A 134 -4.29 -8.40 -11.16
CA TYR A 134 -5.07 -7.17 -10.95
C TYR A 134 -5.90 -7.24 -9.66
N GLU A 135 -6.56 -8.37 -9.42
CA GLU A 135 -7.39 -8.66 -8.26
C GLU A 135 -6.60 -8.62 -6.94
N ASP A 136 -5.32 -9.00 -6.98
CA ASP A 136 -4.43 -9.05 -5.81
C ASP A 136 -3.75 -7.69 -5.53
N ARG A 137 -3.70 -6.79 -6.53
CA ARG A 137 -3.13 -5.45 -6.38
C ARG A 137 -4.08 -4.48 -5.72
N PHE A 138 -5.35 -4.50 -6.13
CA PHE A 138 -6.35 -3.50 -5.75
C PHE A 138 -7.54 -4.15 -5.03
N VAL A 139 -7.40 -4.31 -3.71
CA VAL A 139 -8.51 -4.68 -2.84
C VAL A 139 -9.12 -3.41 -2.27
N ILE A 140 -9.88 -2.69 -3.09
CA ILE A 140 -10.56 -1.44 -2.71
C ILE A 140 -12.06 -1.75 -2.56
N PRO A 141 -12.59 -1.83 -1.33
CA PRO A 141 -14.02 -2.05 -1.12
C PRO A 141 -14.82 -0.81 -1.53
N THR A 142 -16.10 -1.02 -1.84
CA THR A 142 -17.03 0.08 -2.09
C THR A 142 -17.20 0.95 -0.85
N SER A 143 -17.17 2.27 -1.00
CA SER A 143 -17.29 3.22 0.11
C SER A 143 -18.73 3.40 0.64
N HIS A 144 -19.66 2.54 0.22
CA HIS A 144 -21.05 2.48 0.69
C HIS A 144 -21.72 3.85 0.86
N ARG A 145 -21.69 4.66 -0.20
CA ARG A 145 -22.25 6.04 -0.19
C ARG A 145 -23.76 6.08 0.08
N GLU A 146 -24.45 4.99 -0.20
CA GLU A 146 -25.89 4.81 -0.01
C GLU A 146 -26.33 4.78 1.46
N MET A 147 -25.44 4.47 2.40
CA MET A 147 -25.82 4.39 3.82
C MET A 147 -25.92 5.75 4.50
N ALA A 148 -25.21 6.76 3.99
CA ALA A 148 -25.12 8.08 4.60
C ALA A 148 -25.87 9.18 3.80
N ARG A 149 -26.33 8.87 2.58
CA ARG A 149 -26.98 9.83 1.68
C ARG A 149 -28.14 9.19 0.94
N ASP A 150 -29.15 10.00 0.63
CA ASP A 150 -30.23 9.62 -0.28
C ASP A 150 -29.67 9.43 -1.70
N ALA A 151 -29.25 8.19 -2.00
CA ALA A 151 -28.58 7.85 -3.26
C ALA A 151 -29.50 7.96 -4.50
N PHE A 152 -30.82 7.85 -4.32
CA PHE A 152 -31.79 7.90 -5.42
C PHE A 152 -31.90 9.28 -6.08
N PRO A 153 -32.15 10.37 -5.35
CA PRO A 153 -32.18 11.71 -5.95
C PRO A 153 -30.78 12.19 -6.36
N GLU A 154 -29.72 11.81 -5.63
CA GLU A 154 -28.33 12.12 -6.01
C GLU A 154 -27.96 11.49 -7.36
N LYS A 155 -28.31 10.21 -7.60
CA LYS A 155 -28.09 9.54 -8.89
C LYS A 155 -28.74 10.26 -10.08
N ASN A 156 -29.91 10.86 -9.89
CA ASN A 156 -30.69 11.47 -10.97
C ASN A 156 -30.25 12.91 -11.28
N GLY A 157 -29.70 13.63 -10.30
CA GLY A 157 -29.35 15.05 -10.42
C GLY A 157 -27.86 15.38 -10.32
N CYS A 158 -27.00 14.44 -9.89
CA CYS A 158 -25.57 14.72 -9.73
C CYS A 158 -24.89 14.95 -11.10
N GLY A 159 -24.11 16.04 -11.21
CA GLY A 159 -23.36 16.41 -12.42
C GLY A 159 -23.93 17.60 -13.18
N PHE A 160 -25.13 18.06 -12.86
CA PHE A 160 -25.72 19.27 -13.44
C PHE A 160 -25.29 20.53 -12.67
N THR A 161 -24.10 21.05 -12.99
CA THR A 161 -23.52 22.23 -12.33
C THR A 161 -24.05 23.55 -12.92
N PHE A 162 -25.37 23.75 -12.94
CA PHE A 162 -25.99 25.00 -13.39
C PHE A 162 -25.94 26.13 -12.35
N GLY A 163 -25.37 25.86 -11.16
CA GLY A 163 -25.22 26.85 -10.10
C GLY A 163 -26.51 27.09 -9.34
N ASP A 164 -27.15 26.02 -8.84
CA ASP A 164 -28.42 26.11 -8.10
C ASP A 164 -28.34 26.80 -6.73
N GLY A 165 -27.12 27.13 -6.26
CA GLY A 165 -26.89 27.86 -5.01
C GLY A 165 -27.29 27.10 -3.74
N CYS A 166 -27.59 25.80 -3.85
CA CYS A 166 -28.14 25.00 -2.75
C CYS A 166 -27.28 23.79 -2.37
N HIS A 167 -26.14 23.59 -3.05
CA HIS A 167 -25.18 22.55 -2.71
C HIS A 167 -24.26 22.99 -1.55
N GLY A 168 -24.13 22.16 -0.51
CA GLY A 168 -23.19 22.38 0.61
C GLY A 168 -23.79 22.93 1.91
N SER A 169 -25.10 23.20 1.94
CA SER A 169 -25.84 23.56 3.17
C SER A 169 -26.92 22.52 3.49
N ASP A 170 -27.06 22.17 4.77
CA ASP A 170 -28.15 21.30 5.24
C ASP A 170 -29.49 22.06 5.37
N THR A 171 -29.44 23.39 5.44
CA THR A 171 -30.62 24.25 5.50
C THR A 171 -31.25 24.44 4.11
N LYS A 172 -32.57 24.28 4.01
CA LYS A 172 -33.35 24.52 2.78
C LYS A 172 -33.48 26.00 2.38
N PHE A 173 -33.27 26.91 3.33
CA PHE A 173 -33.38 28.34 3.09
C PHE A 173 -32.18 28.87 2.29
N ASN A 174 -32.46 29.61 1.21
CA ASN A 174 -31.46 30.33 0.44
C ASN A 174 -31.95 31.76 0.13
N LEU A 175 -31.01 32.66 -0.16
CA LEU A 175 -31.31 34.06 -0.48
C LEU A 175 -31.86 34.24 -1.91
N PHE A 176 -31.66 33.24 -2.77
CA PHE A 176 -31.94 33.33 -4.21
C PHE A 176 -33.23 32.60 -4.62
N ASN A 177 -34.04 32.16 -3.66
CA ASN A 177 -35.28 31.40 -3.87
C ASN A 177 -35.12 30.27 -4.90
N SER A 178 -33.98 29.58 -4.85
CA SER A 178 -33.68 28.45 -5.72
C SER A 178 -33.97 27.13 -5.01
N SER A 179 -33.86 26.01 -5.72
CA SER A 179 -34.05 24.69 -5.13
C SER A 179 -32.98 23.73 -5.64
N ARG A 180 -32.58 22.76 -4.81
CA ARG A 180 -31.61 21.73 -5.20
C ARG A 180 -32.10 20.94 -6.41
N ILE A 181 -31.22 20.80 -7.41
CA ILE A 181 -31.48 20.01 -8.63
C ILE A 181 -31.49 18.51 -8.32
N ASP A 182 -30.72 18.10 -7.31
CA ASP A 182 -30.53 16.71 -6.85
C ASP A 182 -31.45 16.31 -5.69
N ALA A 183 -32.59 16.99 -5.49
CA ALA A 183 -33.53 16.72 -4.39
C ALA A 183 -35.00 16.76 -4.85
N ILE A 184 -35.88 16.09 -4.09
CA ILE A 184 -37.33 16.03 -4.37
C ILE A 184 -38.06 17.09 -3.54
N ASN A 185 -38.60 18.14 -4.17
CA ASN A 185 -39.30 19.25 -3.51
C ASN A 185 -40.84 19.26 -3.69
N ILE A 186 -41.42 18.17 -4.22
CA ILE A 186 -42.82 18.14 -4.69
C ILE A 186 -43.85 18.26 -3.55
N THR A 187 -43.47 17.93 -2.31
CA THR A 187 -44.39 17.99 -1.15
C THR A 187 -44.74 19.40 -0.71
N GLU A 188 -43.85 20.39 -0.88
CA GLU A 188 -44.06 21.79 -0.42
C GLU A 188 -44.97 22.58 -1.37
N VAL A 189 -44.94 22.29 -2.66
CA VAL A 189 -45.77 22.96 -3.67
C VAL A 189 -47.26 22.61 -3.51
N ARG A 190 -47.55 21.44 -2.93
CA ARG A 190 -48.93 20.95 -2.76
C ARG A 190 -49.66 21.62 -1.61
N GLU A 191 -48.95 21.99 -0.54
CA GLU A 191 -49.54 22.70 0.61
C GLU A 191 -49.91 24.16 0.28
N HIS A 192 -49.25 24.78 -0.69
CA HIS A 192 -49.58 26.13 -1.17
C HIS A 192 -50.73 26.19 -2.19
N GLY A 193 -51.16 25.06 -2.75
CA GLY A 193 -52.17 25.00 -3.82
C GLY A 193 -53.60 24.64 -3.36
N GLU A 194 -53.82 24.36 -2.08
CA GLU A 194 -55.11 23.94 -1.52
C GLU A 194 -55.85 25.05 -0.74
N GLY A 195 -55.43 26.31 -0.91
CA GLY A 195 -55.91 27.47 -0.15
C GLY A 195 -56.34 28.67 -0.99
N ASP A 196 -57.11 28.45 -2.06
CA ASP A 196 -57.94 29.47 -2.73
C ASP A 196 -59.38 28.94 -2.92
#